data_AF-A0A6A6MQV4-F1
#
_entry.id   AF-A0A6A6MQV4-F1
#
_cell.length_a   1.000
_cell.length_b   1.000
_cell.length_c   1.000
_cell.angle_alpha   90.00
_cell.angle_beta   90.00
_cell.angle_gamma   90.00
#
_symmetry.space_group_name_H-M   'P 1'
#
loop_
_entity.id
_entity.type
_entity.pdbx_description
1 polymer ?
#
loop_
_entity_poly.entity_id
_entity_poly.type
_entity_poly.pdbx_seq_one_letter_code
_entity_poly.pdbx_strand_id
1 'polypeptide(L)'
;MKEESATEMMSKVGGWNLVKEDGTLKLHRSWKVKSFTKGLDLFQLVGNVAETEGHHPDLHLVGWNNVKIEIWTHAVGGLTENDFILAAKINGLDLHHLLRKKTAT
;
A
#
# COMPACT_ATOMS: atom_id res chain seq x y z
N MET A 1 2.65 -14.93 8.85
CA MET A 1 2.54 -14.66 10.30
C MET A 1 1.10 -14.87 10.75
N LYS A 2 0.84 -14.97 12.06
CA LYS A 2 -0.52 -15.08 12.60
C LYS A 2 -1.23 -13.72 12.57
N GLU A 3 -2.56 -13.74 12.54
CA GLU A 3 -3.42 -12.54 12.48
C GLU A 3 -3.22 -11.60 13.69
N GLU A 4 -3.04 -12.17 14.88
CA GLU A 4 -2.74 -11.42 16.11
C GLU A 4 -1.43 -10.61 15.97
N SER A 5 -0.34 -11.26 15.53
CA SER A 5 0.94 -10.59 15.29
C SER A 5 0.84 -9.51 14.20
N ALA A 6 0.07 -9.77 13.14
CA ALA A 6 -0.17 -8.77 12.09
C ALA A 6 -0.93 -7.55 12.64
N THR A 7 -1.88 -7.77 13.55
CA THR A 7 -2.66 -6.70 14.21
C THR A 7 -1.77 -5.81 15.06
N GLU A 8 -0.83 -6.37 15.81
CA GLU A 8 0.15 -5.60 16.61
C GLU A 8 1.03 -4.70 15.74
N MET A 9 1.46 -5.23 14.59
CA MET A 9 2.30 -4.50 13.63
C MET A 9 1.58 -3.34 12.94
N MET A 10 0.23 -3.31 12.92
CA MET A 10 -0.54 -2.21 12.32
C MET A 10 -0.20 -0.84 12.92
N SER A 11 0.21 -0.80 14.19
CA SER A 11 0.67 0.41 14.87
C SER A 11 1.88 1.07 14.18
N LYS A 12 2.66 0.32 13.39
CA LYS A 12 3.85 0.81 12.67
C LYS A 12 3.53 1.35 11.27
N VAL A 13 2.36 1.01 10.73
CA VAL A 13 1.99 1.30 9.33
C VAL A 13 0.70 2.12 9.26
N GLY A 14 0.72 3.30 9.90
CA GLY A 14 -0.43 4.19 9.94
C GLY A 14 -1.04 4.46 8.56
N GLY A 15 -2.37 4.32 8.47
CA GLY A 15 -3.14 4.53 7.24
C GLY A 15 -3.29 3.29 6.34
N TRP A 16 -2.61 2.18 6.64
CA TRP A 16 -2.88 0.88 6.04
C TRP A 16 -4.03 0.17 6.76
N ASN A 17 -4.69 -0.75 6.06
CA ASN A 17 -5.73 -1.61 6.61
C ASN A 17 -5.27 -3.06 6.50
N LEU A 18 -5.51 -3.86 7.54
CA LEU A 18 -5.38 -5.30 7.49
C LEU A 18 -6.69 -5.88 6.97
N VAL A 19 -6.64 -6.64 5.87
CA VAL A 19 -7.82 -7.26 5.28
C VAL A 19 -7.58 -8.75 5.05
N LYS A 20 -8.66 -9.53 5.05
CA LYS A 20 -8.64 -10.95 4.72
C LYS A 20 -9.46 -11.18 3.46
N GLU A 21 -8.80 -11.54 2.37
CA GLU A 21 -9.42 -11.83 1.07
C GLU A 21 -9.07 -13.25 0.66
N ASP A 22 -10.07 -14.04 0.30
CA ASP A 22 -9.92 -15.45 -0.11
C ASP A 22 -9.09 -16.28 0.89
N GLY A 23 -9.28 -16.01 2.18
CA GLY A 23 -8.57 -16.67 3.27
C GLY A 23 -7.15 -16.14 3.54
N THR A 24 -6.65 -15.23 2.72
CA THR A 24 -5.29 -14.66 2.81
C THR A 24 -5.32 -13.28 3.46
N LEU A 25 -4.45 -13.05 4.44
CA LEU A 25 -4.26 -11.72 5.04
C LEU A 25 -3.36 -10.85 4.16
N LYS A 26 -3.76 -9.58 3.98
CA LYS A 26 -3.08 -8.59 3.14
C LYS A 26 -3.13 -7.20 3.77
N LEU A 27 -2.18 -6.33 3.39
CA LEU A 27 -2.17 -4.90 3.75
C LEU A 27 -2.67 -4.05 2.59
N HIS A 28 -3.71 -3.24 2.82
CA HIS A 28 -4.31 -2.40 1.79
C HIS A 28 -4.22 -0.91 2.15
N ARG A 29 -3.84 -0.07 1.19
CA ARG A 29 -3.94 1.39 1.31
C ARG A 29 -4.38 2.02 0.00
N SER A 30 -5.26 3.01 0.10
CA SER A 30 -5.85 3.67 -1.07
C SER A 30 -5.78 5.19 -0.99
N TRP A 31 -5.66 5.80 -2.17
CA TRP A 31 -5.60 7.24 -2.36
C TRP A 31 -6.41 7.66 -3.59
N LYS A 32 -7.01 8.86 -3.53
CA LYS A 32 -7.54 9.54 -4.70
C LYS A 32 -6.53 10.56 -5.22
N VAL A 33 -6.06 10.38 -6.45
CA VAL A 33 -5.10 11.28 -7.11
C VAL A 33 -5.80 12.37 -7.93
N LYS A 34 -5.06 13.44 -8.29
CA LYS A 34 -5.61 14.59 -9.03
C LYS A 34 -5.90 14.26 -10.51
N SER A 35 -5.15 13.34 -11.11
CA SER A 35 -5.28 12.92 -12.49
C SER A 35 -4.77 11.49 -12.69
N PHE A 36 -5.06 10.89 -13.85
CA PHE A 36 -4.53 9.59 -14.24
C PHE A 36 -2.99 9.54 -14.19
N THR A 37 -2.31 10.55 -14.75
CA THR A 37 -0.84 10.62 -14.74
C THR A 37 -0.27 10.73 -13.33
N LYS A 38 -0.98 11.39 -12.40
CA LYS A 38 -0.56 11.42 -10.98
C LYS A 38 -0.70 10.07 -10.28
N GLY A 39 -1.56 9.19 -10.79
CA GLY A 39 -1.61 7.79 -10.38
C GLY A 39 -0.36 7.03 -10.83
N LEU A 40 0.07 7.24 -12.07
CA LEU A 40 1.32 6.65 -12.59
C LEU A 40 2.56 7.17 -11.85
N ASP A 41 2.62 8.48 -11.55
CA ASP A 41 3.70 9.07 -10.75
C ASP A 41 3.79 8.40 -9.36
N LEU A 42 2.64 8.17 -8.71
CA LEU A 42 2.58 7.48 -7.41
C LEU A 42 3.11 6.05 -7.54
N PHE A 43 2.72 5.32 -8.58
CA PHE A 43 3.23 3.97 -8.84
C PHE A 43 4.73 3.95 -9.08
N GLN A 44 5.29 4.94 -9.78
CA GLN A 44 6.74 5.00 -9.97
C GLN A 44 7.47 5.17 -8.64
N LEU A 45 6.97 6.03 -7.75
CA LEU A 45 7.57 6.21 -6.42
C LEU A 45 7.52 4.93 -5.60
N VAL A 46 6.38 4.24 -5.59
CA VAL A 46 6.21 2.96 -4.88
C VAL A 46 7.08 1.87 -5.50
N GLY A 47 7.14 1.79 -6.83
CA GLY A 47 7.96 0.85 -7.57
C GLY A 47 9.43 0.99 -7.22
N ASN A 48 9.96 2.22 -7.14
CA ASN A 48 11.35 2.45 -6.74
C ASN A 48 11.64 1.93 -5.31
N VAL A 49 10.69 2.08 -4.39
CA VAL A 49 10.82 1.52 -3.04
C VAL A 49 10.78 -0.01 -3.10
N ALA A 50 9.81 -0.58 -3.82
CA ALA A 50 9.64 -2.01 -3.98
C ALA A 50 10.90 -2.70 -4.55
N GLU A 51 11.48 -2.14 -5.61
CA GLU A 51 12.73 -2.63 -6.22
C GLU A 51 13.91 -2.56 -5.24
N THR A 52 14.00 -1.48 -4.45
CA THR A 52 15.05 -1.35 -3.42
C THR A 52 14.92 -2.41 -2.34
N GLU A 53 13.69 -2.78 -1.97
CA GLU A 53 13.42 -3.83 -0.97
C GLU A 53 13.45 -5.25 -1.54
N GLY A 54 13.42 -5.41 -2.86
CA GLY A 54 13.20 -6.70 -3.52
C GLY A 54 11.85 -7.32 -3.17
N HIS A 55 10.85 -6.50 -2.82
CA HIS A 55 9.52 -6.95 -2.42
C HIS A 55 8.45 -6.12 -3.12
N HIS A 56 7.61 -6.78 -3.91
CA HIS A 56 6.78 -6.12 -4.91
C HIS A 56 5.30 -6.15 -4.51
N PRO A 57 4.65 -4.98 -4.39
CA PRO A 57 3.23 -4.91 -4.08
C PRO A 57 2.38 -4.98 -5.35
N ASP A 58 1.11 -5.34 -5.20
CA ASP A 58 0.11 -5.21 -6.25
C ASP A 58 -0.36 -3.75 -6.34
N LEU A 59 -0.30 -3.20 -7.56
CA LEU A 59 -0.62 -1.81 -7.87
C LEU A 59 -1.88 -1.72 -8.73
N HIS A 60 -2.93 -1.08 -8.21
CA HIS A 60 -4.22 -0.99 -8.89
C HIS A 60 -4.64 0.47 -9.12
N LEU A 61 -4.90 0.82 -10.38
CA LEU A 61 -5.46 2.12 -10.75
C LEU A 61 -6.87 1.93 -11.31
N VAL A 62 -7.87 2.19 -10.48
CA VAL A 62 -9.28 1.95 -10.79
C VAL A 62 -10.00 3.27 -11.03
N GLY A 63 -10.85 3.31 -12.06
CA GLY A 63 -11.66 4.50 -12.35
C GLY A 63 -10.82 5.77 -12.49
N TRP A 64 -9.69 5.67 -13.20
CA TRP A 64 -8.72 6.72 -13.54
C TRP A 64 -8.01 7.47 -12.38
N ASN A 65 -8.50 7.46 -11.14
CA ASN A 65 -7.86 8.17 -10.03
C ASN A 65 -7.83 7.46 -8.67
N ASN A 66 -8.38 6.25 -8.56
CA ASN A 66 -8.33 5.51 -7.33
C ASN A 66 -7.12 4.58 -7.37
N VAL A 67 -6.07 4.98 -6.67
CA VAL A 67 -4.87 4.15 -6.48
C VAL A 67 -5.10 3.28 -5.26
N LYS A 68 -4.97 1.96 -5.39
CA LYS A 68 -4.88 1.00 -4.29
C LYS A 68 -3.53 0.29 -4.39
N ILE A 69 -2.84 0.18 -3.26
CA ILE A 69 -1.68 -0.68 -3.07
C ILE A 69 -2.10 -1.82 -2.15
N GLU A 70 -1.73 -3.03 -2.55
CA GLU A 70 -1.97 -4.27 -1.82
C GLU A 70 -0.63 -4.98 -1.62
N ILE A 71 -0.34 -5.38 -0.38
CA ILE A 71 0.94 -6.00 -0.01
C ILE A 71 0.67 -7.31 0.73
N TRP A 72 1.27 -8.38 0.23
CA TRP A 72 1.35 -9.67 0.89
C TRP A 72 2.44 -10.52 0.22
N THR A 73 2.86 -11.59 0.90
CA THR A 73 3.90 -12.48 0.41
C THR A 73 3.30 -13.75 -0.20
N HIS A 74 3.27 -13.82 -1.53
CA HIS A 74 2.72 -14.96 -2.29
C HIS A 74 3.27 -16.32 -1.87
N ALA A 75 4.60 -16.41 -1.69
CA ALA A 75 5.29 -17.65 -1.40
C ALA A 75 4.85 -18.32 -0.09
N VAL A 76 4.28 -17.56 0.85
CA VAL A 76 3.81 -18.08 2.14
C VAL A 76 2.30 -18.01 2.32
N GLY A 77 1.56 -17.57 1.28
CA GLY A 77 0.10 -17.47 1.37
C GLY A 77 -0.39 -16.46 2.42
N GLY A 78 0.34 -15.37 2.66
CA GLY A 78 -0.04 -14.38 3.67
C GLY A 78 1.05 -13.37 4.00
N LEU A 79 0.99 -12.79 5.19
CA LEU A 79 1.89 -11.71 5.61
C LEU A 79 3.21 -12.21 6.22
N THR A 80 4.27 -11.47 5.96
CA THR A 80 5.61 -11.53 6.57
C THR A 80 5.99 -10.14 7.07
N GLU A 81 7.08 -10.04 7.83
CA GLU A 81 7.58 -8.76 8.32
C GLU A 81 7.95 -7.80 7.18
N ASN A 82 8.43 -8.34 6.05
CA ASN A 82 8.79 -7.56 4.86
C ASN A 82 7.59 -6.79 4.27
N ASP A 83 6.37 -7.33 4.41
CA ASP A 83 5.16 -6.62 3.98
C ASP A 83 4.96 -5.32 4.77
N PHE A 84 5.22 -5.36 6.08
CA PHE A 84 5.12 -4.18 6.96
C PHE A 84 6.29 -3.21 6.77
N ILE A 85 7.50 -3.72 6.51
CA ILE A 85 8.67 -2.90 6.18
C ILE A 85 8.40 -2.09 4.91
N LEU A 86 7.92 -2.76 3.85
CA LEU A 86 7.57 -2.10 2.59
C LEU A 86 6.46 -1.06 2.81
N ALA A 87 5.40 -1.41 3.54
CA ALA A 87 4.31 -0.49 3.89
C ALA A 87 4.81 0.75 4.65
N ALA A 88 5.73 0.58 5.60
CA ALA A 88 6.33 1.67 6.37
C ALA A 88 7.22 2.57 5.50
N LYS A 89 7.97 2.00 4.54
CA LYS A 89 8.77 2.78 3.59
C LYS A 89 7.90 3.59 2.63
N ILE A 90 6.79 3.00 2.15
CA ILE A 90 5.79 3.71 1.35
C ILE A 90 5.16 4.86 2.15
N ASN A 91 4.94 4.71 3.47
CA ASN A 91 4.46 5.80 4.32
C ASN A 91 5.39 7.01 4.36
N GLY A 92 6.69 6.81 4.15
CA GLY A 92 7.69 7.87 4.12
C GLY A 92 7.69 8.71 2.84
N LEU A 93 6.94 8.33 1.80
CA LEU A 93 6.85 9.08 0.55
C LEU A 93 6.01 10.36 0.74
N ASP A 94 6.52 11.49 0.25
CA ASP A 94 5.70 12.71 0.11
C ASP A 94 4.76 12.58 -1.10
N LEU A 95 3.50 12.23 -0.81
CA LEU A 95 2.47 12.08 -1.84
C LEU A 95 1.59 13.32 -1.97
N HIS A 96 1.70 14.34 -1.10
CA HIS A 96 0.71 15.42 -0.98
C HIS A 96 0.47 16.16 -2.30
N HIS A 97 1.50 16.32 -3.11
CA HIS A 97 1.42 16.99 -4.40
C HIS A 97 0.66 16.16 -5.46
N LEU A 98 0.52 14.85 -5.28
CA LEU A 98 -0.21 13.91 -6.16
C LEU A 98 -1.69 13.77 -5.81
N LEU A 99 -2.02 13.94 -4.53
CA LEU A 99 -3.35 13.63 -3.99
C LEU A 99 -4.39 14.71 -4.26
N ARG A 100 -5.62 14.29 -4.56
CA ARG A 100 -6.77 15.20 -4.62
C ARG A 100 -7.00 15.79 -3.21
N LYS A 101 -7.10 17.11 -3.10
CA LYS A 101 -7.51 17.76 -1.85
C LYS A 101 -8.92 17.28 -1.50
N LYS A 102 -9.14 16.83 -0.27
CA LYS A 102 -10.50 16.66 0.24
C LYS A 102 -11.13 18.05 0.26
N THR A 103 -12.15 18.28 -0.55
CA THR A 103 -13.00 19.46 -0.38
C THR A 103 -13.62 19.34 1.02
N ALA A 104 -13.40 20.34 1.87
CA ALA A 104 -14.16 20.44 3.10
C ALA A 104 -15.63 20.62 2.71
N THR A 105 -16.46 19.65 3.08
CA THR A 105 -17.92 19.74 3.05
C THR A 105 -18.39 20.40 4.32
#